data_AF-A0A3D4UTD2-F1
#
_entry.id   AF-A0A3D4UTD2-F1
#
_cell.length_a   1.000
_cell.length_b   1.000
_cell.length_c   1.000
_cell.angle_alpha   90.00
_cell.angle_beta   90.00
_cell.angle_gamma   90.00
#
_symmetry.space_group_name_H-M   'P 1'
#
loop_
_entity.id
_entity.type
_entity.pdbx_description
1 polymer ?
#
loop_
_entity_poly.entity_id
_entity_poly.type
_entity_poly.pdbx_seq_one_letter_code
_entity_poly.pdbx_strand_id
1 'polypeptide(L)'
;LVSEEVSDSAIRRLIFEAGDDIDDLMTLCRADITSKNDNKVERFQKNFNRVEKKIKEVEKKDHIRNWKNPLSGEEIMEALQIRPSKTIGNIKDAVKEAILSGEIPNEHDAAFEFMMNNKDKFLEEE
;
A
#
# COMPACT_ATOMS: atom_id res chain seq x y z
N LEU A 1 18.16 -11.10 -11.63
CA LEU A 1 17.40 -10.06 -12.35
C LEU A 1 16.63 -9.28 -11.30
N VAL A 2 17.02 -8.04 -11.02
CA VAL A 2 16.19 -7.08 -10.27
C VAL A 2 15.78 -6.05 -11.32
N SER A 3 14.49 -5.82 -11.50
CA SER A 3 14.00 -4.82 -12.45
C SER A 3 14.63 -3.47 -12.15
N GLU A 4 15.02 -2.71 -13.19
CA GLU A 4 15.59 -1.37 -13.02
C GLU A 4 14.57 -0.35 -12.49
N GLU A 5 13.29 -0.73 -12.47
CA GLU A 5 12.17 0.10 -12.05
C GLU A 5 11.46 -0.53 -10.86
N VAL A 6 11.29 0.28 -9.81
CA VAL A 6 10.52 -0.05 -8.62
C VAL A 6 9.08 0.42 -8.86
N SER A 7 8.10 -0.46 -8.73
CA SER A 7 6.69 -0.10 -8.96
C SER A 7 6.11 0.68 -7.78
N ASP A 8 5.10 1.52 -8.05
CA ASP A 8 4.37 2.25 -7.00
C ASP A 8 3.69 1.28 -6.03
N SER A 9 3.18 0.15 -6.52
CA SER A 9 2.58 -0.89 -5.69
C SER A 9 3.55 -1.49 -4.68
N ALA A 10 4.81 -1.71 -5.07
CA ALA A 10 5.85 -2.18 -4.15
C ALA A 10 6.18 -1.12 -3.10
N ILE A 11 6.21 0.15 -3.49
CA ILE A 11 6.44 1.28 -2.57
C ILE A 11 5.28 1.43 -1.57
N ARG A 12 4.03 1.36 -2.02
CA ARG A 12 2.86 1.40 -1.11
C ARG A 12 2.91 0.28 -0.09
N ARG A 13 3.19 -0.95 -0.51
CA ARG A 13 3.33 -2.09 0.40
C ARG A 13 4.44 -1.87 1.42
N LEU A 14 5.61 -1.41 0.96
CA LEU A 14 6.73 -1.09 1.86
C LEU A 14 6.35 -0.05 2.90
N ILE A 15 5.69 1.04 2.49
CA ILE A 15 5.25 2.10 3.42
C ILE A 15 4.20 1.56 4.39
N PHE A 16 3.22 0.79 3.89
CA PHE A 16 2.15 0.23 4.70
C PHE A 16 2.69 -0.75 5.76
N GLU A 17 3.59 -1.65 5.36
CA GLU A 17 4.16 -2.66 6.27
C GLU A 17 5.15 -2.07 7.27
N ALA A 18 5.98 -1.11 6.85
CA ALA A 18 6.93 -0.46 7.73
C ALA A 18 6.28 0.60 8.64
N GLY A 19 5.17 1.21 8.20
CA GLY A 19 4.45 2.22 8.97
C GLY A 19 5.37 3.34 9.47
N ASP A 20 5.36 3.58 10.78
CA ASP A 20 6.18 4.62 11.40
C ASP A 20 7.69 4.33 11.31
N ASP A 21 8.10 3.06 11.17
CA ASP A 21 9.51 2.64 11.13
C ASP A 21 10.17 2.84 9.74
N ILE A 22 9.44 3.32 8.72
CA ILE A 22 9.97 3.45 7.36
C ILE A 22 11.23 4.33 7.28
N ASP A 23 11.31 5.41 8.05
CA ASP A 23 12.47 6.32 8.04
C ASP A 23 13.72 5.67 8.67
N ASP A 24 13.53 4.92 9.76
CA ASP A 24 14.60 4.18 10.43
C ASP A 24 15.08 3.01 9.56
N LEU A 25 14.15 2.31 8.90
CA LEU A 25 14.47 1.27 7.93
C LEU A 25 15.30 1.81 6.77
N MET A 26 14.92 2.95 6.18
CA MET A 26 15.70 3.58 5.11
C MET A 26 17.09 3.98 5.59
N THR A 27 17.21 4.51 6.80
CA THR A 27 18.48 4.87 7.43
C THR A 27 19.39 3.66 7.60
N LEU A 28 18.85 2.55 8.12
CA LEU A 28 19.57 1.29 8.29
C LEU A 28 20.04 0.74 6.93
N CYS A 29 19.14 0.65 5.95
CA CYS A 29 19.48 0.15 4.62
C CYS A 29 20.56 1.00 3.93
N ARG A 30 20.52 2.33 4.11
CA ARG A 30 21.54 3.24 3.58
C ARG A 30 22.90 3.02 4.21
N ALA A 31 22.95 2.82 5.53
CA ALA A 31 24.20 2.54 6.25
C ALA A 31 24.84 1.21 5.82
N ASP A 32 24.03 0.23 5.42
CA ASP A 32 24.49 -1.09 4.98
C ASP A 32 25.09 -1.10 3.56
N ILE A 33 24.95 -0.01 2.79
CA ILE A 33 25.57 0.12 1.46
C ILE A 33 27.08 0.34 1.62
N THR A 34 27.81 -0.76 1.79
CA THR A 34 29.27 -0.78 1.96
C THR A 34 29.93 -1.72 0.95
N SER A 35 31.12 -1.35 0.48
CA SER A 35 31.94 -2.21 -0.39
C SER A 35 33.37 -1.68 -0.44
N LYS A 36 34.34 -2.54 -0.75
CA LYS A 36 35.70 -2.11 -1.12
C LYS A 36 35.77 -1.49 -2.53
N ASN A 37 34.71 -1.60 -3.32
CA ASN A 37 34.64 -1.08 -4.68
C ASN A 37 33.75 0.18 -4.72
N ASP A 38 34.39 1.34 -4.85
CA ASP A 38 33.72 2.63 -4.80
C ASP A 38 32.66 2.79 -5.89
N ASN A 39 32.92 2.29 -7.11
CA ASN A 39 31.94 2.33 -8.21
C ASN A 39 30.66 1.53 -7.88
N LYS A 40 30.78 0.43 -7.11
CA LYS A 40 29.59 -0.33 -6.65
C LYS A 40 28.82 0.45 -5.60
N VAL A 41 29.53 1.06 -4.64
CA VAL A 41 28.91 1.89 -3.59
C VAL A 41 28.12 3.02 -4.23
N GLU A 42 28.74 3.78 -5.13
CA GLU A 42 28.10 4.90 -5.83
C GLU A 42 26.86 4.44 -6.62
N ARG A 43 26.97 3.34 -7.37
CA ARG A 43 25.83 2.79 -8.12
C ARG A 43 24.66 2.42 -7.22
N PHE A 44 24.92 1.74 -6.10
CA PHE A 44 23.87 1.33 -5.17
C PHE A 44 23.27 2.50 -4.40
N GLN A 45 24.09 3.46 -3.96
CA GLN A 45 23.59 4.70 -3.35
C GLN A 45 22.70 5.48 -4.32
N LYS A 46 23.08 5.58 -5.60
CA LYS A 46 22.25 6.24 -6.62
C LYS A 46 20.92 5.53 -6.81
N ASN A 47 20.90 4.20 -6.83
CA ASN A 47 19.66 3.44 -6.91
C ASN A 47 18.80 3.62 -5.65
N PHE A 48 19.41 3.61 -4.47
CA PHE A 48 18.72 3.78 -3.19
C PHE A 48 18.09 5.19 -3.08
N ASN A 49 18.80 6.24 -3.52
CA ASN A 49 18.24 7.59 -3.62
C ASN A 49 16.95 7.64 -4.46
N ARG A 50 16.86 6.82 -5.53
CA ARG A 50 15.64 6.75 -6.36
C ARG A 50 14.47 6.13 -5.58
N VAL A 51 14.74 5.10 -4.78
CA VAL A 51 13.73 4.46 -3.91
C VAL A 51 13.22 5.45 -2.88
N GLU A 52 14.10 6.12 -2.15
CA GLU A 52 13.71 7.13 -1.14
C GLU A 52 12.89 8.28 -1.75
N LYS A 53 13.28 8.76 -2.94
CA LYS A 53 12.50 9.79 -3.66
C LYS A 53 11.10 9.30 -3.95
N LYS A 54 10.98 8.06 -4.42
CA LYS A 54 9.70 7.45 -4.78
C LYS A 54 8.81 7.20 -3.55
N ILE A 55 9.39 6.80 -2.41
CA ILE A 55 8.68 6.71 -1.12
C ILE A 55 8.03 8.06 -0.79
N LYS A 56 8.79 9.16 -0.87
CA LYS A 56 8.27 10.51 -0.58
C LYS A 56 7.16 10.93 -1.55
N GLU A 57 7.29 10.58 -2.83
CA GLU A 57 6.28 10.88 -3.86
C GLU A 57 4.97 10.11 -3.61
N VAL A 58 5.05 8.80 -3.37
CA VAL A 58 3.90 7.95 -3.08
C VAL A 58 3.24 8.35 -1.75
N GLU A 59 4.03 8.61 -0.71
CA GLU A 59 3.47 9.01 0.59
C GLU A 59 2.78 10.38 0.55
N LYS A 60 3.32 11.32 -0.23
CA LYS A 60 2.67 12.62 -0.43
C LYS A 60 1.35 12.48 -1.19
N LYS A 61 1.26 11.52 -2.10
CA LYS A 61 0.08 11.31 -2.94
C LYS A 61 -1.01 10.51 -2.22
N ASP A 62 -0.62 9.42 -1.57
CA ASP A 62 -1.55 8.37 -1.15
C ASP A 62 -1.69 8.28 0.40
N HIS A 63 -0.81 8.95 1.16
CA HIS A 63 -0.84 9.02 2.64
C HIS A 63 -0.99 7.65 3.33
N ILE A 64 -0.13 6.70 2.95
CA ILE A 64 -0.25 5.28 3.30
C ILE A 64 0.31 4.97 4.68
N ARG A 65 1.26 5.77 5.19
CA ARG A 65 1.93 5.49 6.48
C ARG A 65 0.97 5.31 7.65
N ASN A 66 -0.08 6.14 7.69
CA ASN A 66 -1.12 6.11 8.73
C ASN A 66 -2.45 5.61 8.18
N TRP A 67 -2.39 4.65 7.26
CA TRP A 67 -3.57 4.18 6.53
C TRP A 67 -4.67 3.69 7.48
N LYS A 68 -5.89 4.10 7.17
CA LYS A 68 -7.12 3.58 7.75
C LYS A 68 -8.00 3.14 6.59
N ASN A 69 -8.81 2.11 6.82
CA ASN A 69 -9.75 1.70 5.80
C ASN A 69 -10.68 2.88 5.47
N PRO A 70 -10.82 3.27 4.19
CA PRO A 70 -11.73 4.34 3.81
C PRO A 70 -13.17 4.02 4.18
N LEU A 71 -13.56 2.75 4.25
CA LEU A 71 -14.92 2.32 4.60
C LEU A 71 -15.01 1.83 6.05
N SER A 72 -16.07 2.29 6.74
CA SER A 72 -16.42 1.78 8.07
C SER A 72 -17.15 0.43 8.00
N GLY A 73 -17.23 -0.30 9.12
CA GLY A 73 -17.95 -1.57 9.11
C GLY A 73 -19.46 -1.35 9.01
N GLU A 74 -19.94 -0.32 9.69
CA GLU A 74 -21.31 0.15 9.75
C GLU A 74 -21.81 0.53 8.36
N GLU A 75 -21.01 1.29 7.62
CA GLU A 75 -21.34 1.69 6.25
C GLU A 75 -21.48 0.49 5.29
N ILE A 76 -20.57 -0.48 5.39
CA ILE A 76 -20.65 -1.72 4.59
C ILE A 76 -21.93 -2.49 4.93
N MET A 77 -22.27 -2.60 6.22
CA MET A 77 -23.49 -3.27 6.68
C MET A 77 -24.76 -2.59 6.15
N GLU A 78 -24.82 -1.26 6.21
CA GLU A 78 -25.95 -0.47 5.72
C GLU A 78 -26.10 -0.57 4.20
N ALA A 79 -25.00 -0.42 3.46
CA ALA A 79 -25.01 -0.44 2.01
C ALA A 79 -25.38 -1.81 1.42
N LEU A 80 -24.89 -2.90 2.02
CA LEU A 80 -25.12 -4.27 1.54
C LEU A 80 -26.25 -5.00 2.27
N GLN A 81 -26.86 -4.37 3.28
CA GLN A 81 -27.92 -4.94 4.12
C GLN A 81 -27.53 -6.26 4.80
N ILE A 82 -26.27 -6.39 5.19
CA ILE A 82 -25.72 -7.57 5.87
C ILE A 82 -25.58 -7.34 7.38
N ARG A 83 -25.65 -8.45 8.14
CA ARG A 83 -25.38 -8.44 9.59
C ARG A 83 -23.87 -8.47 9.86
N PRO A 84 -23.42 -8.16 11.09
CA PRO A 84 -22.02 -8.34 11.46
C PRO A 84 -21.52 -9.76 11.15
N SER A 85 -20.61 -9.88 10.20
CA SER A 85 -20.07 -11.17 9.73
C SER A 85 -18.63 -11.05 9.24
N LYS A 86 -18.00 -12.18 8.90
CA LYS A 86 -16.65 -12.24 8.35
C LYS A 86 -16.55 -11.53 7.00
N THR A 87 -17.63 -11.48 6.24
CA THR A 87 -17.73 -10.84 4.92
C THR A 87 -17.29 -9.37 4.97
N ILE A 88 -17.61 -8.64 6.04
CA ILE A 88 -17.18 -7.24 6.23
C ILE A 88 -15.66 -7.14 6.27
N GLY A 89 -14.98 -8.06 6.95
CA GLY A 89 -13.52 -8.15 6.98
C GLY A 89 -12.94 -8.42 5.59
N ASN A 90 -13.52 -9.38 4.87
CA ASN A 90 -13.11 -9.72 3.50
C ASN A 90 -13.24 -8.51 2.55
N ILE A 91 -14.34 -7.75 2.65
CA ILE A 91 -14.54 -6.52 1.86
C ILE A 91 -13.47 -5.48 2.19
N LYS A 92 -13.22 -5.24 3.48
CA LYS A 92 -12.19 -4.30 3.93
C LYS A 92 -10.80 -4.69 3.45
N ASP A 93 -10.49 -5.98 3.46
CA ASP A 93 -9.22 -6.50 2.94
C ASP A 93 -9.13 -6.39 1.41
N ALA A 94 -10.21 -6.64 0.69
CA ALA A 94 -10.24 -6.48 -0.77
C ALA A 94 -10.02 -5.02 -1.18
N VAL A 95 -10.66 -4.07 -0.51
CA VAL A 95 -10.44 -2.62 -0.72
C VAL A 95 -8.99 -2.24 -0.45
N LYS A 96 -8.42 -2.72 0.67
CA LYS A 96 -7.01 -2.49 1.01
C LYS A 96 -6.08 -3.01 -0.08
N GLU A 97 -6.28 -4.24 -0.55
CA GLU A 97 -5.46 -4.81 -1.62
C GLU A 97 -5.59 -4.05 -2.94
N ALA A 98 -6.79 -3.58 -3.29
CA ALA A 98 -7.02 -2.75 -4.48
C ALA A 98 -6.29 -1.39 -4.40
N ILE A 99 -6.22 -0.78 -3.22
CA ILE A 99 -5.45 0.46 -3.00
C ILE A 99 -3.94 0.18 -3.11
N LEU A 100 -3.45 -0.87 -2.45
CA LEU A 100 -2.02 -1.21 -2.45
C LEU A 100 -1.54 -1.64 -3.83
N SER A 101 -2.36 -2.34 -4.62
CA SER A 101 -2.07 -2.68 -6.02
C SER A 101 -2.08 -1.46 -6.93
N GLY A 102 -2.80 -0.40 -6.54
CA GLY A 102 -3.01 0.81 -7.34
C GLY A 102 -4.18 0.70 -8.32
N GLU A 103 -5.09 -0.26 -8.12
CA GLU A 103 -6.33 -0.40 -8.88
C GLU A 103 -7.29 0.76 -8.60
N ILE A 104 -7.37 1.19 -7.34
CA ILE A 104 -8.17 2.35 -6.91
C ILE A 104 -7.33 3.32 -6.07
N PRO A 105 -7.67 4.62 -6.05
CA PRO A 105 -7.05 5.59 -5.13
C PRO A 105 -7.47 5.33 -3.68
N ASN A 106 -6.68 5.85 -2.73
CA ASN A 106 -6.97 5.80 -1.30
C ASN A 106 -8.03 6.86 -0.91
N GLU A 107 -9.24 6.73 -1.45
CA GLU A 107 -10.34 7.66 -1.29
C GLU A 107 -11.63 6.91 -0.95
N HIS A 108 -12.52 7.55 -0.19
CA HIS A 108 -13.78 6.96 0.26
C HIS A 108 -14.68 6.55 -0.91
N ASP A 109 -14.99 7.49 -1.81
CA ASP A 109 -15.90 7.25 -2.94
C ASP A 109 -15.40 6.11 -3.84
N ALA A 110 -14.09 6.07 -4.14
CA ALA A 110 -13.50 5.01 -4.97
C ALA A 110 -13.55 3.64 -4.29
N ALA A 111 -13.33 3.59 -2.97
CA ALA A 111 -13.47 2.36 -2.20
C ALA A 111 -14.93 1.88 -2.17
N PHE A 112 -15.88 2.79 -2.02
CA PHE A 112 -17.31 2.48 -2.03
C PHE A 112 -17.75 1.95 -3.40
N GLU A 113 -17.35 2.59 -4.49
CA GLU A 113 -17.62 2.12 -5.86
C GLU A 113 -17.01 0.74 -6.10
N PHE A 114 -15.76 0.52 -5.68
CA PHE A 114 -15.11 -0.78 -5.79
C PHE A 114 -15.89 -1.87 -5.04
N MET A 115 -16.31 -1.61 -3.81
CA MET A 115 -17.15 -2.53 -3.03
C MET A 115 -18.45 -2.85 -3.78
N MET A 116 -19.18 -1.83 -4.24
CA MET A 116 -20.47 -2.00 -4.90
C MET A 116 -20.37 -2.77 -6.21
N ASN A 117 -19.31 -2.53 -7.00
CA ASN A 117 -19.05 -3.24 -8.25
C ASN A 117 -18.69 -4.73 -8.03
N ASN A 118 -18.19 -5.07 -6.84
CA ASN A 118 -17.79 -6.44 -6.48
C ASN A 118 -18.76 -7.10 -5.48
N LYS A 119 -19.91 -6.48 -5.18
CA LYS A 119 -20.83 -6.93 -4.12
C LYS A 119 -21.29 -8.38 -4.28
N ASP A 120 -21.57 -8.81 -5.51
CA ASP A 120 -22.13 -10.14 -5.78
C ASP A 120 -21.09 -11.22 -5.42
N LYS A 121 -19.82 -10.96 -5.75
CA LYS A 121 -18.70 -11.83 -5.36
C LYS A 121 -18.56 -11.97 -3.84
N PHE A 122 -18.76 -10.88 -3.09
CA PHE A 122 -18.64 -10.92 -1.63
C PHE A 122 -19.80 -11.65 -0.95
N LEU A 123 -21.00 -11.57 -1.52
CA LEU A 123 -22.20 -12.19 -0.97
C LEU A 123 -22.35 -13.67 -1.36
N GLU A 124 -21.71 -14.12 -2.44
CA GLU A 124 -21.65 -15.53 -2.82
C GLU A 124 -20.74 -16.39 -1.93
N GLU A 125 -19.83 -15.76 -1.17
CA GLU A 125 -18.87 -16.43 -0.27
C GLU A 125 -19.39 -16.63 1.18
N GLU A 126 -20.63 -16.22 1.48
CA GLU A 126 -21.29 -16.32 2.81
C GLU A 126 -22.24 -17.53 2.92
#